data_AF-A0A3M8DCY1-F1
#
_entry.id   AF-A0A3M8DCY1-F1
#
_cell.length_a   1.000
_cell.length_b   1.000
_cell.length_c   1.000
_cell.angle_alpha   90.00
_cell.angle_beta   90.00
_cell.angle_gamma   90.00
#
_symmetry.space_group_name_H-M   'P 1'
#
loop_
_entity.id
_entity.type
_entity.pdbx_description
1 polymer ?
#
loop_
_entity_poly.entity_id
_entity_poly.type
_entity_poly.pdbx_seq_one_letter_code
_entity_poly.pdbx_strand_id
1 'polypeptide(L)'
;MRGSIIRKSSAKTIARGNANNALPRYSTGENRQLRNASRAKPSCSAKISSRSPISLRLTAIRDILGKEREGGSSVKGSFLIYFALLCIVLGATFYSSSTPYEKQDIRGNIGHVIDAKKASHYLGGISFVYGKKEISIRALGVPGFIEFFIRKATHFLTFALTAFLMYHVLRGWTMPQTALPWSGFLTLAAAVLDEWHQSFTPNRTPMLSDVVLDGTGICLMLVMIGLALAFRTKRKRRPVG
;
A
#
# COMPACT_ATOMS: atom_id res chain seq x y z
N MET A 1 36.85 3.78 -53.71
CA MET A 1 37.08 5.24 -53.90
C MET A 1 37.18 5.85 -52.51
N ARG A 2 38.38 6.16 -51.98
CA ARG A 2 39.01 7.52 -51.94
C ARG A 2 38.00 8.60 -51.53
N GLY A 3 38.17 9.48 -50.53
CA GLY A 3 39.20 9.92 -49.58
C GLY A 3 38.50 11.00 -48.71
N SER A 4 38.79 11.17 -47.42
CA SER A 4 39.82 12.07 -46.85
C SER A 4 39.77 13.53 -47.34
N ILE A 5 40.05 14.46 -46.40
CA ILE A 5 40.49 15.88 -46.52
C ILE A 5 39.42 16.87 -46.01
N ILE A 6 39.47 17.37 -44.76
CA ILE A 6 40.39 18.34 -44.09
C ILE A 6 40.27 19.77 -44.62
N ARG A 7 40.06 20.73 -43.69
CA ARG A 7 40.61 22.13 -43.57
C ARG A 7 39.57 22.99 -42.83
N LYS A 8 39.87 23.90 -41.88
CA LYS A 8 41.06 24.61 -41.33
C LYS A 8 40.63 25.10 -39.92
N SER A 9 41.43 24.99 -38.86
CA SER A 9 42.50 25.91 -38.43
C SER A 9 42.10 27.40 -38.40
N SER A 10 42.01 27.97 -37.19
CA SER A 10 42.65 29.26 -36.89
C SER A 10 42.87 29.44 -35.39
N ALA A 11 44.14 29.61 -35.03
CA ALA A 11 44.63 29.97 -33.70
C ALA A 11 44.68 31.49 -33.51
N LYS A 12 44.58 31.93 -32.25
CA LYS A 12 45.08 33.19 -31.64
C LYS A 12 44.43 33.33 -30.26
N THR A 13 45.02 33.80 -29.18
CA THR A 13 46.39 34.18 -28.84
C THR A 13 46.42 34.47 -27.33
N ILE A 14 47.47 33.95 -26.70
CA ILE A 14 48.29 34.47 -25.59
C ILE A 14 47.84 35.81 -24.95
N ALA A 15 47.67 35.80 -23.63
CA ALA A 15 48.12 36.89 -22.77
C ALA A 15 48.69 36.33 -21.44
N ARG A 16 49.98 36.58 -21.25
CA ARG A 16 50.78 36.40 -20.03
C ARG A 16 50.71 37.66 -19.16
N GLY A 17 50.89 37.49 -17.84
CA GLY A 17 51.32 38.50 -16.86
C GLY A 17 51.03 37.95 -15.46
N ASN A 18 51.96 37.35 -14.70
CA ASN A 18 53.28 37.73 -14.18
C ASN A 18 53.27 38.79 -13.06
N ALA A 19 54.12 38.49 -12.06
CA ALA A 19 54.66 39.28 -10.95
C ALA A 19 53.78 39.36 -9.70
N ASN A 20 54.09 38.65 -8.61
CA ASN A 20 55.26 38.73 -7.70
C ASN A 20 55.13 39.81 -6.62
N ASN A 21 55.46 39.38 -5.40
CA ASN A 21 55.88 40.14 -4.22
C ASN A 21 54.83 40.96 -3.45
N ALA A 22 54.58 40.59 -2.19
CA ALA A 22 55.38 41.10 -1.06
C ALA A 22 54.85 40.56 0.29
N LEU A 23 55.72 39.87 1.04
CA LEU A 23 55.73 39.90 2.51
C LEU A 23 56.51 41.17 2.91
N PRO A 24 56.27 41.77 4.11
CA PRO A 24 57.18 41.45 5.22
C PRO A 24 56.62 41.59 6.67
N ARG A 25 57.30 40.83 7.55
CA ARG A 25 57.81 41.16 8.91
C ARG A 25 56.92 41.15 10.17
N TYR A 26 57.42 40.32 11.09
CA TYR A 26 57.37 40.35 12.56
C TYR A 26 57.63 41.73 13.19
N SER A 27 56.97 42.01 14.33
CA SER A 27 57.57 42.78 15.44
C SER A 27 56.96 42.41 16.80
N THR A 28 57.88 42.25 17.74
CA THR A 28 57.82 42.04 19.20
C THR A 28 57.36 43.27 20.00
N GLY A 29 56.99 43.04 21.27
CA GLY A 29 56.80 44.03 22.35
C GLY A 29 55.65 43.60 23.27
N GLU A 30 55.85 42.82 24.33
CA GLU A 30 56.49 43.10 25.63
C GLU A 30 55.81 44.20 26.49
N ASN A 31 55.13 43.73 27.54
CA ASN A 31 54.88 44.28 28.89
C ASN A 31 54.49 45.77 29.08
N ARG A 32 53.47 46.02 29.93
CA ARG A 32 53.66 46.47 31.34
C ARG A 32 52.37 47.06 31.96
N GLN A 33 51.90 46.42 33.05
CA GLN A 33 51.28 47.00 34.28
C GLN A 33 49.88 47.64 34.20
N LEU A 34 49.04 47.70 35.25
CA LEU A 34 48.90 47.10 36.58
C LEU A 34 47.53 47.57 37.13
N ARG A 35 47.02 46.82 38.12
CA ARG A 35 46.17 47.26 39.24
C ARG A 35 44.63 47.26 39.11
N ASN A 36 44.09 46.36 39.94
CA ASN A 36 43.06 46.58 40.96
C ASN A 36 41.61 46.73 40.50
N ALA A 37 40.79 45.71 40.80
CA ALA A 37 39.70 45.86 41.77
C ALA A 37 39.10 44.51 42.17
N SER A 38 39.05 44.32 43.48
CA SER A 38 38.25 43.36 44.23
C SER A 38 36.78 43.31 43.77
N ARG A 39 36.21 42.11 43.58
CA ARG A 39 34.97 41.65 44.27
C ARG A 39 34.41 40.33 43.72
N ALA A 40 33.88 39.57 44.69
CA ALA A 40 32.81 38.58 44.59
C ALA A 40 33.09 37.22 43.94
N LYS A 41 33.30 36.22 44.82
CA LYS A 41 32.88 34.83 44.56
C LYS A 41 31.36 34.77 44.43
N PRO A 42 30.83 33.94 43.52
CA PRO A 42 29.73 33.07 43.88
C PRO A 42 30.19 31.61 43.78
N SER A 43 30.03 30.90 44.88
CA SER A 43 30.08 29.44 44.94
C SER A 43 28.93 28.88 44.10
N CYS A 44 29.17 28.64 42.82
CA CYS A 44 28.29 27.81 42.00
C CYS A 44 28.86 26.40 42.01
N SER A 45 28.35 25.58 42.94
CA SER A 45 28.64 24.15 42.99
C SER A 45 27.91 23.46 41.83
N ALA A 46 28.46 23.59 40.63
CA ALA A 46 28.07 22.79 39.49
C ALA A 46 28.53 21.35 39.77
N LYS A 47 27.63 20.50 40.27
CA LYS A 47 27.79 19.04 40.20
C LYS A 47 27.88 18.66 38.73
N ILE A 48 29.09 18.72 38.16
CA ILE A 48 29.44 18.01 36.95
C ILE A 48 29.40 16.53 37.34
N SER A 49 28.23 15.93 37.19
CA SER A 49 28.08 14.47 37.23
C SER A 49 28.87 13.94 36.04
N SER A 50 30.13 13.59 36.28
CA SER A 50 31.04 12.93 35.35
C SER A 50 30.52 11.52 35.08
N ARG A 51 29.42 11.42 34.33
CA ARG A 51 28.97 10.14 33.77
C ARG A 51 30.07 9.66 32.83
N SER A 52 30.70 8.54 33.18
CA SER A 52 31.77 7.93 32.38
C SER A 52 31.27 7.70 30.94
N PRO A 53 32.15 7.78 29.91
CA PRO A 53 31.76 7.60 28.51
C PRO A 53 31.07 6.25 28.24
N ILE A 54 31.32 5.26 29.10
CA ILE A 54 30.68 3.94 29.09
C ILE A 54 29.19 4.04 29.51
N SER A 55 28.87 4.83 30.53
CA SER A 55 27.50 5.02 31.00
C SER A 55 26.63 5.77 30.00
N LEU A 56 27.18 6.73 29.24
CA LEU A 56 26.47 7.39 28.14
C LEU A 56 26.16 6.41 27.01
N ARG A 57 27.11 5.55 26.63
CA ARG A 57 26.90 4.53 25.60
C ARG A 57 25.87 3.47 26.02
N LEU A 58 25.88 3.05 27.28
CA LEU A 58 24.88 2.11 27.81
C LEU A 58 23.48 2.70 27.85
N THR A 59 23.35 4.01 28.09
CA THR A 59 22.04 4.68 28.08
C THR A 59 21.54 4.87 26.65
N ALA A 60 22.43 5.27 25.72
CA ALA A 60 22.09 5.37 24.30
C ALA A 60 21.72 4.01 23.67
N ILE A 61 22.43 2.94 24.02
CA ILE A 61 22.11 1.57 23.58
C ILE A 61 20.78 1.12 24.19
N ARG A 62 20.50 1.45 25.45
CA ARG A 62 19.21 1.15 26.10
C ARG A 62 18.05 1.93 25.47
N ASP A 63 18.28 3.16 25.06
CA ASP A 63 17.27 3.98 24.36
C ASP A 63 17.04 3.49 22.93
N ILE A 64 18.08 3.03 22.22
CA ILE A 64 17.95 2.38 20.91
C ILE A 64 17.21 1.03 21.04
N LEU A 65 17.55 0.22 22.04
CA LEU A 65 16.89 -1.06 22.30
C LEU A 65 15.47 -0.92 22.85
N GLY A 66 15.18 0.18 23.57
CA GLY A 66 13.85 0.50 24.08
C GLY A 66 12.90 1.03 22.99
N LYS A 67 13.43 1.80 22.04
CA LYS A 67 12.64 2.43 20.96
C LYS A 67 12.14 1.42 19.91
N GLU A 68 12.83 0.30 19.73
CA GLU A 68 12.38 -0.80 18.87
C GLU A 68 11.18 -1.58 19.47
N ARG A 69 10.96 -1.52 20.80
CA ARG A 69 9.88 -2.26 21.47
C ARG A 69 8.54 -1.53 21.46
N GLU A 70 8.53 -0.21 21.41
CA GLU A 70 7.30 0.60 21.54
C GLU A 70 6.52 0.74 20.23
N GLY A 71 7.13 0.45 19.07
CA GLY A 71 6.43 0.42 17.77
C GLY A 71 5.58 -0.83 17.53
N GLY A 72 5.67 -1.84 18.40
CA GLY A 72 5.08 -3.17 18.17
C GLY A 72 3.73 -3.44 18.82
N SER A 73 3.26 -2.62 19.76
CA SER A 73 1.99 -2.84 20.47
C SER A 73 0.76 -2.44 19.63
N SER A 74 0.87 -1.35 18.87
CA SER A 74 -0.23 -0.83 18.03
C SER A 74 -0.53 -1.72 16.81
N VAL A 75 0.51 -2.32 16.20
CA VAL A 75 0.35 -3.19 15.02
C VAL A 75 -0.32 -4.52 15.36
N LYS A 76 -0.09 -5.05 16.57
CA LYS A 76 -0.70 -6.31 17.05
C LYS A 76 -2.20 -6.18 17.30
N GLY A 77 -2.67 -5.03 17.78
CA GLY A 77 -4.10 -4.76 17.98
C GLY A 77 -4.88 -4.73 16.66
N SER A 78 -4.32 -4.08 15.63
CA SER A 78 -4.95 -4.06 14.30
C SER A 78 -4.90 -5.42 13.62
N PHE A 79 -3.83 -6.20 13.82
CA PHE A 79 -3.71 -7.54 13.26
C PHE A 79 -4.89 -8.45 13.66
N LEU A 80 -5.23 -8.50 14.97
CA LEU A 80 -6.32 -9.36 15.44
C LEU A 80 -7.67 -8.96 14.86
N ILE A 81 -7.90 -7.65 14.68
CA ILE A 81 -9.13 -7.13 14.06
C ILE A 81 -9.21 -7.56 12.59
N TYR A 82 -8.15 -7.35 11.81
CA TYR A 82 -8.13 -7.77 10.40
C TYR A 82 -8.27 -9.28 10.24
N PHE A 83 -7.65 -10.05 11.13
CA PHE A 83 -7.78 -11.50 11.15
C PHE A 83 -9.22 -11.94 11.47
N ALA A 84 -9.84 -11.35 12.50
CA ALA A 84 -11.23 -11.64 12.83
C ALA A 84 -12.18 -11.29 11.68
N LEU A 85 -12.01 -10.12 11.06
CA LEU A 85 -12.79 -9.72 9.88
C LEU A 85 -12.58 -10.67 8.70
N LEU A 86 -11.34 -11.11 8.45
CA LEU A 86 -11.03 -12.08 7.41
C LEU A 86 -11.75 -13.41 7.65
N CYS A 87 -11.72 -13.93 8.88
CA CYS A 87 -12.44 -15.15 9.26
C CYS A 87 -13.96 -14.99 9.07
N ILE A 88 -14.52 -13.85 9.43
CA ILE A 88 -15.95 -13.55 9.23
C ILE A 88 -16.31 -13.57 7.74
N VAL A 89 -15.53 -12.89 6.90
CA VAL A 89 -15.78 -12.82 5.45
C VAL A 89 -15.64 -14.21 4.83
N LEU A 90 -14.57 -14.94 5.12
CA LEU A 90 -14.38 -16.31 4.59
C LEU A 90 -15.47 -17.27 5.09
N GLY A 91 -15.87 -17.16 6.36
CA GLY A 91 -16.97 -17.94 6.91
C GLY A 91 -18.32 -17.63 6.26
N ALA A 92 -18.59 -16.34 6.01
CA ALA A 92 -19.80 -15.92 5.30
C ALA A 92 -19.81 -16.41 3.84
N THR A 93 -18.68 -16.36 3.14
CA THR A 93 -18.53 -16.92 1.80
C THR A 93 -18.75 -18.43 1.80
N PHE A 94 -18.13 -19.16 2.73
CA PHE A 94 -18.33 -20.61 2.85
C PHE A 94 -19.78 -20.99 3.16
N TYR A 95 -20.43 -20.24 4.07
CA TYR A 95 -21.86 -20.43 4.37
C TYR A 95 -22.72 -20.17 3.12
N SER A 96 -22.48 -19.05 2.43
CA SER A 96 -23.17 -18.70 1.18
C SER A 96 -22.99 -19.80 0.12
N SER A 97 -21.78 -20.30 -0.06
CA SER A 97 -21.47 -21.37 -1.03
C SER A 97 -22.10 -22.71 -0.68
N SER A 98 -22.43 -22.93 0.59
CA SER A 98 -23.15 -24.12 1.05
C SER A 98 -24.69 -23.97 0.94
N THR A 99 -25.20 -22.81 0.52
CA THR A 99 -26.63 -22.57 0.37
C THR A 99 -27.10 -22.68 -1.10
N PRO A 100 -28.11 -23.51 -1.40
CA PRO A 100 -28.67 -23.62 -2.75
C PRO A 100 -29.27 -22.30 -3.26
N TYR A 101 -29.34 -22.16 -4.59
CA TYR A 101 -29.84 -20.95 -5.26
C TYR A 101 -31.25 -20.54 -4.79
N GLU A 102 -32.13 -21.51 -4.57
CA GLU A 102 -33.52 -21.30 -4.13
C GLU A 102 -33.63 -20.50 -2.83
N LYS A 103 -32.66 -20.63 -1.92
CA LYS A 103 -32.63 -19.91 -0.64
C LYS A 103 -31.95 -18.54 -0.72
N GLN A 104 -31.27 -18.26 -1.83
CA GLN A 104 -30.59 -16.98 -2.08
C GLN A 104 -31.38 -16.07 -3.02
N ASP A 105 -32.57 -16.50 -3.46
CA ASP A 105 -33.37 -15.73 -4.40
C ASP A 105 -33.84 -14.41 -3.77
N ILE A 106 -33.39 -13.30 -4.35
CA ILE A 106 -33.75 -11.94 -3.96
C ILE A 106 -34.71 -11.27 -4.98
N ARG A 107 -35.17 -12.00 -6.00
CA ARG A 107 -36.04 -11.46 -7.07
C ARG A 107 -37.33 -10.89 -6.51
N GLY A 108 -37.91 -11.54 -5.50
CA GLY A 108 -39.13 -11.07 -4.84
C GLY A 108 -38.98 -9.65 -4.30
N ASN A 109 -37.86 -9.37 -3.63
CA ASN A 109 -37.58 -8.05 -3.06
C ASN A 109 -37.28 -7.00 -4.15
N ILE A 110 -36.61 -7.40 -5.23
CA ILE A 110 -36.26 -6.50 -6.34
C ILE A 110 -37.52 -6.03 -7.09
N GLY A 111 -38.48 -6.92 -7.29
CA GLY A 111 -39.73 -6.62 -8.02
C GLY A 111 -40.58 -5.52 -7.38
N HIS A 112 -40.45 -5.30 -6.07
CA HIS A 112 -41.16 -4.23 -5.35
C HIS A 112 -40.43 -2.88 -5.36
N VAL A 113 -39.11 -2.88 -5.54
CA VAL A 113 -38.27 -1.67 -5.46
C VAL A 113 -38.02 -1.06 -6.83
N ILE A 114 -38.00 -1.88 -7.89
CA ILE A 114 -37.60 -1.45 -9.23
C ILE A 114 -38.80 -1.45 -10.18
N ASP A 115 -39.07 -0.29 -10.78
CA ASP A 115 -40.05 -0.15 -11.85
C ASP A 115 -39.58 -0.89 -13.11
N ALA A 116 -40.19 -2.06 -13.34
CA ALA A 116 -39.86 -2.95 -14.44
C ALA A 116 -39.97 -2.28 -15.82
N LYS A 117 -40.86 -1.30 -15.99
CA LYS A 117 -41.03 -0.60 -17.28
C LYS A 117 -39.89 0.35 -17.58
N LYS A 118 -39.38 1.06 -16.56
CA LYS A 118 -38.21 1.92 -16.72
C LYS A 118 -36.95 1.10 -16.97
N ALA A 119 -36.76 0.04 -16.19
CA ALA A 119 -35.59 -0.84 -16.35
C ALA A 119 -35.56 -1.50 -17.74
N SER A 120 -36.69 -1.98 -18.25
CA SER A 120 -36.75 -2.58 -19.59
C SER A 120 -36.49 -1.58 -20.71
N HIS A 121 -36.90 -0.31 -20.55
CA HIS A 121 -36.63 0.74 -21.54
C HIS A 121 -35.13 1.06 -21.67
N TYR A 122 -34.41 1.17 -20.55
CA TYR A 122 -32.98 1.49 -20.56
C TYR A 122 -32.07 0.28 -20.81
N LEU A 123 -32.46 -0.90 -20.32
CA LEU A 123 -31.60 -2.10 -20.29
C LEU A 123 -32.04 -3.19 -21.27
N GLY A 124 -33.18 -3.02 -21.97
CA GLY A 124 -33.74 -4.03 -22.86
C GLY A 124 -32.88 -4.34 -24.10
N GLY A 125 -31.92 -3.47 -24.43
CA GLY A 125 -30.96 -3.69 -25.51
C GLY A 125 -29.76 -4.56 -25.12
N ILE A 126 -29.58 -4.88 -23.84
CA ILE A 126 -28.42 -5.65 -23.36
C ILE A 126 -28.76 -7.14 -23.38
N SER A 127 -28.07 -7.90 -24.23
CA SER A 127 -28.15 -9.35 -24.28
C SER A 127 -26.77 -9.93 -24.55
N PHE A 128 -26.32 -10.84 -23.68
CA PHE A 128 -25.07 -11.57 -23.87
C PHE A 128 -25.21 -12.99 -23.32
N VAL A 129 -24.35 -13.89 -23.78
CA VAL A 129 -24.32 -15.28 -23.30
C VAL A 129 -23.31 -15.39 -22.18
N TYR A 130 -23.74 -15.92 -21.03
CA TYR A 130 -22.88 -16.23 -19.90
C TYR A 130 -22.86 -17.75 -19.69
N GLY A 131 -21.75 -18.39 -20.06
CA GLY A 131 -21.62 -19.83 -20.18
C GLY A 131 -22.60 -20.43 -21.20
N LYS A 132 -23.67 -21.08 -20.71
CA LYS A 132 -24.69 -21.74 -21.55
C LYS A 132 -26.06 -21.04 -21.52
N LYS A 133 -26.18 -19.91 -20.82
CA LYS A 133 -27.45 -19.20 -20.63
C LYS A 133 -27.38 -17.80 -21.24
N GLU A 134 -28.46 -17.37 -21.87
CA GLU A 134 -28.62 -15.98 -22.30
C GLU A 134 -29.00 -15.12 -21.09
N ILE A 135 -28.22 -14.07 -20.85
CA ILE A 135 -28.50 -13.06 -19.83
C ILE A 135 -29.10 -11.85 -20.54
N SER A 136 -30.43 -11.78 -20.54
CA SER A 136 -31.19 -10.66 -21.08
C SER A 136 -32.49 -10.48 -20.31
N ILE A 137 -33.06 -9.27 -20.34
CA ILE A 137 -34.37 -9.00 -19.72
C ILE A 137 -35.47 -9.86 -20.36
N ARG A 138 -35.33 -10.21 -21.64
CA ARG A 138 -36.27 -11.09 -22.36
C ARG A 138 -36.22 -12.53 -21.84
N ALA A 139 -35.03 -13.04 -21.53
CA ALA A 139 -34.86 -14.42 -21.05
C ALA A 139 -35.14 -14.59 -19.54
N LEU A 140 -34.75 -13.61 -18.72
CA LEU A 140 -34.75 -13.74 -17.25
C LEU A 140 -35.77 -12.84 -16.54
N GLY A 141 -36.41 -11.93 -17.27
CA GLY A 141 -37.15 -10.81 -16.70
C GLY A 141 -36.22 -9.76 -16.06
N VAL A 142 -36.78 -8.60 -15.76
CA VAL A 142 -36.07 -7.52 -15.06
C VAL A 142 -35.47 -7.96 -13.71
N PRO A 143 -36.22 -8.62 -12.80
CA PRO A 143 -35.67 -8.95 -11.48
C PRO A 143 -34.53 -9.97 -11.56
N GLY A 144 -34.65 -10.99 -12.43
CA GLY A 144 -33.58 -11.98 -12.63
C GLY A 144 -32.33 -11.40 -13.30
N PHE A 145 -32.51 -10.48 -14.25
CA PHE A 145 -31.40 -9.76 -14.87
C PHE A 145 -30.63 -8.92 -13.84
N ILE A 146 -31.33 -8.17 -12.99
CA ILE A 146 -30.70 -7.32 -11.97
C ILE A 146 -30.04 -8.16 -10.87
N GLU A 147 -30.71 -9.21 -10.40
CA GLU A 147 -30.14 -10.14 -9.43
C GLU A 147 -28.81 -10.71 -9.93
N PHE A 148 -28.72 -11.11 -11.20
CA PHE A 148 -27.48 -11.62 -11.77
C PHE A 148 -26.32 -10.63 -11.56
N PHE A 149 -26.52 -9.34 -11.88
CA PHE A 149 -25.48 -8.33 -11.66
C PHE A 149 -25.18 -8.10 -10.19
N ILE A 150 -26.20 -8.05 -9.32
CA ILE A 150 -25.98 -7.88 -7.87
C ILE A 150 -25.14 -9.03 -7.32
N ARG A 151 -25.42 -10.28 -7.71
CA ARG A 151 -24.64 -11.45 -7.29
C ARG A 151 -23.20 -11.34 -7.78
N LYS A 152 -23.00 -11.06 -9.07
CA LYS A 152 -21.65 -10.89 -9.66
C LYS A 152 -20.86 -9.76 -8.99
N ALA A 153 -21.50 -8.62 -8.74
CA ALA A 153 -20.89 -7.50 -8.03
C ALA A 153 -20.56 -7.84 -6.57
N THR A 154 -21.42 -8.59 -5.89
CA THR A 154 -21.20 -9.03 -4.49
C THR A 154 -19.99 -9.95 -4.39
N HIS A 155 -19.85 -10.92 -5.29
CA HIS A 155 -18.68 -11.81 -5.33
C HIS A 155 -17.40 -11.02 -5.63
N PHE A 156 -17.42 -10.18 -6.67
CA PHE A 156 -16.32 -9.28 -7.02
C PHE A 156 -15.84 -8.42 -5.83
N LEU A 157 -16.78 -7.77 -5.12
CA LEU A 157 -16.47 -6.92 -3.96
C LEU A 157 -16.01 -7.74 -2.75
N THR A 158 -16.60 -8.90 -2.52
CA THR A 158 -16.22 -9.81 -1.42
C THR A 158 -14.79 -10.30 -1.58
N PHE A 159 -14.39 -10.72 -2.78
CA PHE A 159 -13.01 -11.15 -3.02
C PHE A 159 -12.02 -9.98 -3.08
N ALA A 160 -12.43 -8.81 -3.56
CA ALA A 160 -11.64 -7.59 -3.42
C ALA A 160 -11.38 -7.24 -1.94
N LEU A 161 -12.41 -7.28 -1.09
CA LEU A 161 -12.28 -7.06 0.35
C LEU A 161 -11.42 -8.15 1.01
N THR A 162 -11.60 -9.41 0.61
CA THR A 162 -10.79 -10.53 1.12
C THR A 162 -9.31 -10.32 0.81
N ALA A 163 -8.97 -9.88 -0.41
CA ALA A 163 -7.60 -9.56 -0.79
C ALA A 163 -7.03 -8.41 0.06
N PHE A 164 -7.83 -7.38 0.33
CA PHE A 164 -7.45 -6.28 1.21
C PHE A 164 -7.17 -6.75 2.65
N LEU A 165 -8.07 -7.54 3.23
CA LEU A 165 -7.93 -8.05 4.60
C LEU A 165 -6.74 -9.01 4.70
N MET A 166 -6.61 -9.92 3.74
CA MET A 166 -5.50 -10.85 3.62
C MET A 166 -4.17 -10.10 3.57
N TYR A 167 -4.06 -9.04 2.75
CA TYR A 167 -2.86 -8.20 2.71
C TYR A 167 -2.51 -7.61 4.09
N HIS A 168 -3.50 -7.05 4.82
CA HIS A 168 -3.24 -6.45 6.14
C HIS A 168 -2.86 -7.49 7.20
N VAL A 169 -3.44 -8.69 7.13
CA VAL A 169 -3.06 -9.84 7.96
C VAL A 169 -1.60 -10.23 7.67
N LEU A 170 -1.22 -10.45 6.41
CA LEU A 170 0.17 -10.79 6.05
C LEU A 170 1.18 -9.71 6.40
N ARG A 171 0.77 -8.43 6.35
CA ARG A 171 1.61 -7.29 6.76
C ARG A 171 1.96 -7.28 8.25
N GLY A 172 1.21 -8.02 9.07
CA GLY A 172 1.54 -8.25 10.48
C GLY A 172 2.81 -9.08 10.68
N TRP A 173 3.19 -9.90 9.69
CA TRP A 173 4.33 -10.83 9.79
C TRP A 173 5.39 -10.65 8.72
N THR A 174 5.07 -9.99 7.60
CA THR A 174 5.96 -9.94 6.43
C THR A 174 6.06 -8.54 5.83
N MET A 175 7.10 -8.32 5.02
CA MET A 175 7.33 -7.04 4.33
C MET A 175 6.30 -6.78 3.22
N PRO A 176 6.08 -5.54 2.77
CA PRO A 176 5.07 -5.25 1.74
C PRO A 176 5.34 -5.97 0.42
N GLN A 177 6.62 -6.14 0.03
CA GLN A 177 6.99 -6.82 -1.21
C GLN A 177 6.62 -8.31 -1.23
N THR A 178 6.54 -8.94 -0.05
CA THR A 178 6.11 -10.33 0.09
C THR A 178 4.61 -10.41 0.34
N ALA A 179 4.06 -9.54 1.19
CA ALA A 179 2.64 -9.56 1.55
C ALA A 179 1.72 -9.35 0.34
N LEU A 180 2.09 -8.44 -0.59
CA LEU A 180 1.25 -8.10 -1.74
C LEU A 180 1.01 -9.30 -2.69
N PRO A 181 2.04 -9.95 -3.28
CA PRO A 181 1.81 -11.10 -4.17
C PRO A 181 1.19 -12.29 -3.44
N TRP A 182 1.60 -12.57 -2.21
CA TRP A 182 1.03 -13.68 -1.44
C TRP A 182 -0.42 -13.47 -1.05
N SER A 183 -0.83 -12.23 -0.75
CA SER A 183 -2.24 -11.93 -0.49
C SER A 183 -3.12 -12.21 -1.70
N GLY A 184 -2.67 -11.81 -2.90
CA GLY A 184 -3.37 -12.10 -4.14
C GLY A 184 -3.46 -13.59 -4.43
N PHE A 185 -2.35 -14.30 -4.29
CA PHE A 185 -2.29 -15.74 -4.51
C PHE A 185 -3.23 -16.51 -3.57
N LEU A 186 -3.18 -16.22 -2.27
CA LEU A 186 -4.02 -16.88 -1.27
C LEU A 186 -5.50 -16.57 -1.46
N THR A 187 -5.86 -15.32 -1.81
CA THR A 187 -7.26 -14.98 -2.09
C THR A 187 -7.75 -15.60 -3.39
N LEU A 188 -6.93 -15.70 -4.43
CA LEU A 188 -7.29 -16.39 -5.67
C LEU A 188 -7.48 -17.89 -5.44
N ALA A 189 -6.60 -18.50 -4.63
CA ALA A 189 -6.78 -19.89 -4.19
C ALA A 189 -8.09 -20.07 -3.42
N ALA A 190 -8.46 -19.13 -2.55
CA ALA A 190 -9.75 -19.14 -1.86
C ALA A 190 -10.94 -19.03 -2.82
N ALA A 191 -10.85 -18.22 -3.89
CA ALA A 191 -11.90 -18.11 -4.91
C ALA A 191 -12.06 -19.42 -5.72
N VAL A 192 -10.95 -20.05 -6.09
CA VAL A 192 -10.97 -21.36 -6.77
C VAL A 192 -11.57 -22.43 -5.86
N LEU A 193 -11.20 -22.43 -4.57
CA LEU A 193 -11.75 -23.36 -3.59
C LEU A 193 -13.24 -23.13 -3.35
N ASP A 194 -13.69 -21.87 -3.38
CA ASP A 194 -15.10 -21.53 -3.27
C ASP A 194 -15.92 -22.13 -4.42
N GLU A 195 -15.45 -21.95 -5.66
CA GLU A 195 -16.10 -22.49 -6.84
C GLU A 195 -16.09 -24.03 -6.86
N TRP A 196 -14.98 -24.61 -6.43
CA TRP A 196 -14.86 -26.05 -6.23
C TRP A 196 -15.87 -26.56 -5.18
N HIS A 197 -16.03 -25.86 -4.05
CA HIS A 197 -17.02 -26.21 -3.02
C HIS A 197 -18.46 -26.07 -3.53
N GLN A 198 -18.74 -25.01 -4.28
CA GLN A 198 -20.04 -24.81 -4.93
C GLN A 198 -20.40 -25.94 -5.90
N SER A 199 -19.41 -26.60 -6.51
CA SER A 199 -19.65 -27.76 -7.40
C SER A 199 -20.33 -28.95 -6.72
N PHE A 200 -20.21 -29.07 -5.40
CA PHE A 200 -20.89 -30.10 -4.60
C PHE A 200 -22.28 -29.68 -4.13
N THR A 201 -22.68 -28.43 -4.36
CA THR A 201 -23.98 -27.92 -3.92
C THR A 201 -25.03 -28.18 -5.01
N PRO A 202 -26.16 -28.83 -4.69
CA PRO A 202 -27.19 -29.14 -5.67
C PRO A 202 -27.77 -27.86 -6.30
N ASN A 203 -28.09 -27.94 -7.60
CA ASN A 203 -28.62 -26.84 -8.42
C ASN A 203 -27.67 -25.62 -8.58
N ARG A 204 -26.38 -25.77 -8.31
CA ARG A 204 -25.32 -24.81 -8.67
C ARG A 204 -24.45 -25.36 -9.78
N THR A 205 -24.27 -24.59 -10.84
CA THR A 205 -23.30 -24.91 -11.89
C THR A 205 -22.07 -24.05 -11.68
N PRO A 206 -20.91 -24.63 -11.32
CA PRO A 206 -19.68 -23.87 -11.24
C PRO A 206 -19.28 -23.39 -12.64
N MET A 207 -18.80 -22.15 -12.73
CA MET A 207 -18.38 -21.50 -13.96
C MET A 207 -17.00 -20.89 -13.79
N LEU A 208 -16.08 -21.25 -14.69
CA LEU A 208 -14.73 -20.65 -14.71
C LEU A 208 -14.78 -19.11 -14.86
N SER A 209 -15.82 -18.59 -15.52
CA SER A 209 -16.06 -17.15 -15.64
C SER A 209 -16.24 -16.46 -14.29
N ASP A 210 -16.75 -17.17 -13.27
CA ASP A 210 -16.95 -16.61 -11.93
C ASP A 210 -15.60 -16.45 -11.22
N VAL A 211 -14.73 -17.46 -11.30
CA VAL A 211 -13.34 -17.36 -10.80
C VAL A 211 -12.56 -16.24 -11.48
N VAL A 212 -12.72 -16.08 -12.80
CA VAL A 212 -12.06 -15.00 -13.54
C VAL A 212 -12.58 -13.64 -13.07
N LEU A 213 -13.90 -13.48 -12.92
CA LEU A 213 -14.50 -12.26 -12.42
C LEU A 213 -13.98 -11.92 -11.02
N ASP A 214 -13.96 -12.88 -10.11
CA ASP A 214 -13.45 -12.69 -8.75
C ASP A 214 -11.94 -12.34 -8.76
N GLY A 215 -11.18 -12.99 -9.64
CA GLY A 215 -9.79 -12.66 -9.94
C GLY A 215 -9.60 -11.20 -10.35
N THR A 216 -10.51 -10.63 -11.16
CA THR A 216 -10.43 -9.20 -11.52
C THR A 216 -10.65 -8.28 -10.33
N GLY A 217 -11.53 -8.64 -9.39
CA GLY A 217 -11.74 -7.89 -8.15
C GLY A 217 -10.53 -7.91 -7.23
N ILE A 218 -9.91 -9.09 -7.08
CA ILE A 218 -8.64 -9.27 -6.37
C ILE A 218 -7.55 -8.38 -6.99
N CYS A 219 -7.38 -8.46 -8.32
CA CYS A 219 -6.40 -7.67 -9.06
C CYS A 219 -6.60 -6.16 -8.85
N LEU A 220 -7.84 -5.69 -9.00
CA LEU A 220 -8.18 -4.27 -8.79
C LEU A 220 -7.76 -3.80 -7.39
N MET A 221 -8.09 -4.57 -6.36
CA MET A 221 -7.72 -4.21 -4.99
C MET A 221 -6.20 -4.18 -4.79
N LEU A 222 -5.46 -5.16 -5.31
CA LEU A 222 -3.99 -5.20 -5.18
C LEU A 222 -3.32 -4.03 -5.89
N VAL A 223 -3.84 -3.63 -7.07
CA VAL A 223 -3.37 -2.43 -7.78
C VAL A 223 -3.60 -1.19 -6.93
N MET A 224 -4.79 -1.03 -6.34
CA MET A 224 -5.09 0.08 -5.44
C MET A 224 -4.15 0.15 -4.23
N ILE A 225 -3.86 -0.99 -3.61
CA ILE A 225 -2.91 -1.09 -2.50
C ILE A 225 -1.49 -0.72 -2.98
N GLY A 226 -1.04 -1.29 -4.10
CA GLY A 226 0.28 -1.02 -4.69
C GLY A 226 0.49 0.46 -5.01
N LEU A 227 -0.51 1.11 -5.62
CA LEU A 227 -0.51 2.55 -5.89
C LEU A 227 -0.42 3.35 -4.57
N ALA A 228 -1.22 3.01 -3.57
CA ALA A 228 -1.19 3.68 -2.27
C ALA A 228 0.20 3.58 -1.59
N LEU A 229 0.86 2.43 -1.67
CA LEU A 229 2.22 2.23 -1.16
C LEU A 229 3.25 3.07 -1.93
N ALA A 230 3.13 3.13 -3.26
CA ALA A 230 4.00 3.94 -4.11
C ALA A 230 3.87 5.45 -3.77
N PHE A 231 2.64 5.95 -3.59
CA PHE A 231 2.39 7.34 -3.20
C PHE A 231 2.94 7.68 -1.81
N ARG A 232 2.78 6.77 -0.83
CA ARG A 232 3.35 6.95 0.52
C ARG A 232 4.87 7.04 0.51
N THR A 233 5.53 6.25 -0.33
CA THR A 233 7.00 6.25 -0.44
C THR A 233 7.52 7.53 -1.07
N LYS A 234 6.83 8.07 -2.09
CA LYS A 234 7.18 9.37 -2.71
C LYS A 234 7.06 10.54 -1.73
N ARG A 235 6.06 10.54 -0.84
CA ARG A 235 5.87 11.62 0.14
C ARG A 235 7.00 11.70 1.18
N LYS A 236 7.54 10.57 1.64
CA LYS A 236 8.67 10.54 2.60
C LYS A 236 9.99 11.04 2.01
N ARG A 237 10.13 11.04 0.68
CA ARG A 237 11.37 11.43 -0.02
C ARG A 237 11.43 12.91 -0.40
N ARG A 238 10.40 13.72 -0.10
CA ARG A 238 10.48 15.18 -0.30
C ARG A 238 11.24 15.79 0.87
N PRO A 239 12.47 16.31 0.68
CA PRO A 239 13.14 17.04 1.75
C PRO A 239 12.29 18.28 2.08
N VAL A 240 12.05 18.50 3.37
CA VAL A 240 11.48 19.76 3.85
C VAL A 240 12.56 20.81 3.60
N GLY A 241 12.30 21.69 2.63
CA GLY A 241 13.14 22.86 2.35
C GLY A 241 12.92 23.95 3.37
#